data_AF-X0ZQF1-F1
#
_entry.id   AF-X0ZQF1-F1
#
_cell.length_a   1.000
_cell.length_b   1.000
_cell.length_c   1.000
_cell.angle_alpha   90.00
_cell.angle_beta   90.00
_cell.angle_gamma   90.00
#
_symmetry.space_group_name_H-M   'P 1'
#
loop_
_entity.id
_entity.type
_entity.pdbx_description
1 polymer ?
#
loop_
_entity_poly.entity_id
_entity_poly.type
_entity_poly.pdbx_seq_one_letter_code
_entity_poly.pdbx_strand_id
1 'polypeptide(L)'
;SQSTFFAGRSNDPRLNLSRVTFYPQTPFYYKAGGASVQYMCAEGEITMARLSRKDGKYWMAIIPGEFINVSREKMKETSPEWPQGFTKLDVNAKDLISGLGGNHLHAVYGNYVEELKEYCNLMGIESRVFSRNTLDTNE
;
A
#
# COMPACT_ATOMS: atom_id res chain seq x y z
N SER A 1 8.50 3.18 4.27
CA SER A 1 9.00 2.44 5.45
C SER A 1 8.20 1.16 5.61
N GLN A 2 8.81 0.09 6.15
CA GLN A 2 8.15 -1.20 6.38
C GLN A 2 7.91 -1.36 7.89
N SER A 3 6.69 -1.06 8.36
CA SER A 3 6.36 -1.15 9.79
C SER A 3 5.91 -2.56 10.15
N THR A 4 6.55 -3.18 11.14
CA THR A 4 6.17 -4.50 11.66
C THR A 4 4.76 -4.51 12.25
N PHE A 5 4.18 -3.35 12.56
CA PHE A 5 2.76 -3.23 12.91
C PHE A 5 1.85 -3.93 11.91
N PHE A 6 2.17 -3.85 10.60
CA PHE A 6 1.36 -4.51 9.58
C PHE A 6 1.39 -6.03 9.68
N ALA A 7 2.38 -6.64 10.32
CA ALA A 7 2.45 -8.10 10.45
C ALA A 7 1.33 -8.66 11.34
N GLY A 8 0.93 -7.94 12.38
CA GLY A 8 -0.06 -8.40 13.37
C GLY A 8 -1.20 -7.41 13.67
N ARG A 9 -1.13 -6.18 13.14
CA ARG A 9 -2.06 -5.07 13.39
C ARG A 9 -2.36 -4.88 14.89
N SER A 10 -1.33 -4.99 15.72
CA SER A 10 -1.46 -4.92 17.18
C SER A 10 -0.64 -3.78 17.77
N ASN A 11 -1.17 -3.14 18.81
CA ASN A 11 -0.39 -2.22 19.65
C ASN A 11 0.61 -2.95 20.56
N ASP A 12 0.46 -4.28 20.74
CA ASP A 12 1.47 -5.10 21.39
C ASP A 12 2.53 -5.52 20.36
N PRO A 13 3.78 -4.99 20.44
CA PRO A 13 4.82 -5.32 19.48
C PRO A 13 5.19 -6.80 19.46
N ARG A 14 4.95 -7.56 20.54
CA ARG A 14 5.27 -8.99 20.60
C ARG A 14 4.40 -9.80 19.63
N LEU A 15 3.13 -9.43 19.49
CA LEU A 15 2.20 -10.08 18.55
C LEU A 15 2.54 -9.78 17.09
N ASN A 16 3.16 -8.63 16.84
CA ASN A 16 3.64 -8.24 15.52
C ASN A 16 4.94 -8.97 15.18
N LEU A 17 5.93 -8.89 16.07
CA LEU A 17 7.27 -9.45 15.85
C LEU A 17 7.26 -10.98 15.78
N SER A 18 6.33 -11.66 16.46
CA SER A 18 6.17 -13.12 16.34
C SER A 18 5.76 -13.57 14.94
N ARG A 19 5.35 -12.65 14.05
CA ARG A 19 4.96 -12.91 12.66
C ARG A 19 6.00 -12.45 11.64
N VAL A 20 7.11 -11.89 12.12
CA VAL A 20 8.20 -11.36 11.31
C VAL A 20 9.35 -12.35 11.24
N THR A 21 9.87 -12.56 10.05
CA THR A 21 11.11 -13.30 9.80
C THR A 21 12.12 -12.33 9.18
N PHE A 22 13.39 -12.42 9.60
CA PHE A 22 14.46 -11.70 8.92
C PHE A 22 15.14 -12.62 7.91
N TYR A 23 15.19 -12.20 6.66
CA TYR A 23 15.95 -12.88 5.61
C TYR A 23 17.24 -12.12 5.32
N PRO A 24 18.35 -12.77 4.99
CA PRO A 24 19.50 -12.09 4.42
C PRO A 24 19.08 -11.31 3.18
N GLN A 25 19.53 -10.06 3.06
CA GLN A 25 19.33 -9.31 1.83
C GLN A 25 20.03 -10.00 0.66
N THR A 26 19.37 -10.06 -0.50
CA THR A 26 19.94 -10.68 -1.68
C THR A 26 21.22 -9.95 -2.14
N PRO A 27 22.35 -10.67 -2.35
CA PRO A 27 23.59 -10.07 -2.84
C PRO A 27 23.46 -9.40 -4.22
N PHE A 28 22.42 -9.74 -4.98
CA PHE A 28 22.12 -9.12 -6.27
C PHE A 28 21.86 -7.61 -6.14
N TYR A 29 21.06 -7.20 -5.16
CA TYR A 29 20.75 -5.79 -4.91
C TYR A 29 21.66 -5.17 -3.83
N TYR A 30 22.11 -5.97 -2.86
CA TYR A 30 22.80 -5.47 -1.66
C TYR A 30 24.09 -6.26 -1.38
N LYS A 31 25.18 -5.90 -2.07
CA LYS A 31 26.48 -6.59 -1.95
C LYS A 31 27.06 -6.61 -0.53
N ALA A 32 26.77 -5.59 0.27
CA ALA A 32 27.20 -5.51 1.68
C ALA A 32 26.39 -6.41 2.62
N GLY A 33 25.35 -7.07 2.12
CA GLY A 33 24.38 -7.82 2.92
C GLY A 33 23.47 -6.90 3.74
N GLY A 34 22.80 -7.50 4.72
CA GLY A 34 21.79 -6.86 5.55
C GLY A 34 20.63 -7.81 5.85
N ALA A 35 19.58 -7.29 6.46
CA ALA A 35 18.38 -8.04 6.80
C ALA A 35 17.14 -7.43 6.15
N SER A 36 16.41 -8.22 5.38
CA SER A 36 15.08 -7.92 4.88
C SER A 36 14.05 -8.31 5.93
N VAL A 37 13.10 -7.42 6.22
CA VAL A 37 12.00 -7.67 7.15
C VAL A 37 10.86 -8.34 6.40
N GLN A 38 10.56 -9.58 6.73
CA GLN A 38 9.59 -10.39 5.99
C GLN A 38 8.37 -10.67 6.87
N TYR A 39 7.19 -10.36 6.36
CA TYR A 39 5.89 -10.74 6.91
C TYR A 39 4.82 -10.62 5.83
N MET A 40 3.66 -11.24 6.06
CA MET A 40 2.44 -10.91 5.32
C MET A 40 1.65 -9.88 6.12
N CYS A 41 1.15 -8.83 5.48
CA CYS A 41 0.27 -7.88 6.15
C CYS A 41 -0.97 -8.60 6.69
N ALA A 42 -1.33 -8.32 7.94
CA ALA A 42 -2.55 -8.81 8.55
C ALA A 42 -3.77 -8.28 7.78
N GLU A 43 -4.81 -9.09 7.71
CA GLU A 43 -6.02 -8.75 6.98
C GLU A 43 -6.79 -7.57 7.59
N GLY A 44 -7.61 -6.94 6.77
CA GLY A 44 -8.55 -5.91 7.18
C GLY A 44 -8.62 -4.73 6.24
N GLU A 45 -9.66 -3.91 6.45
CA GLU A 45 -9.90 -2.69 5.70
C GLU A 45 -8.71 -1.72 5.78
N ILE A 46 -8.35 -1.14 4.64
CA ILE A 46 -7.27 -0.19 4.48
C ILE A 46 -7.67 0.97 3.57
N THR A 47 -6.99 2.09 3.74
CA THR A 47 -6.93 3.17 2.76
C THR A 47 -5.51 3.30 2.28
N MET A 48 -5.31 3.23 0.97
CA MET A 48 -4.04 3.55 0.35
C MET A 48 -4.09 4.93 -0.29
N ALA A 49 -2.98 5.66 -0.22
CA ALA A 49 -2.87 6.96 -0.82
C ALA A 49 -1.49 7.23 -1.41
N ARG A 50 -1.46 8.08 -2.42
CA ARG A 50 -0.24 8.60 -3.02
C ARG A 50 -0.42 10.06 -3.40
N LEU A 51 0.30 10.92 -2.71
CA LEU A 51 0.54 12.29 -3.14
C LEU A 51 1.57 12.29 -4.27
N SER A 52 1.18 12.84 -5.41
CA SER A 52 2.01 12.94 -6.61
C SER A 52 1.99 14.38 -7.14
N ARG A 53 2.88 14.67 -8.08
CA ARG A 53 2.99 15.97 -8.73
C ARG A 53 2.96 15.81 -10.24
N LYS A 54 2.14 16.60 -10.93
CA LYS A 54 2.05 16.65 -12.39
C LYS A 54 1.94 18.11 -12.82
N ASP A 55 2.74 18.51 -13.80
CA ASP A 55 2.75 19.88 -14.36
C ASP A 55 2.81 20.97 -13.29
N GLY A 56 3.66 20.76 -12.29
CA GLY A 56 3.86 21.69 -11.18
C GLY A 56 2.82 21.62 -10.06
N LYS A 57 1.67 20.94 -10.26
CA LYS A 57 0.57 20.83 -9.29
C LYS A 57 0.57 19.51 -8.53
N TYR A 58 0.25 19.57 -7.24
CA TYR A 58 0.05 18.38 -6.41
C TYR A 58 -1.35 17.80 -6.63
N TRP A 59 -1.44 16.48 -6.60
CA TRP A 59 -2.70 15.75 -6.59
C TRP A 59 -2.55 14.46 -5.78
N MET A 60 -3.64 13.95 -5.22
CA MET A 60 -3.66 12.77 -4.36
C MET A 60 -4.51 11.65 -4.97
N ALA A 61 -3.88 10.51 -5.23
CA ALA A 61 -4.59 9.25 -5.47
C ALA A 61 -5.05 8.67 -4.13
N ILE A 62 -6.32 8.28 -4.03
CA ILE A 62 -6.92 7.62 -2.87
C ILE A 62 -7.54 6.30 -3.34
N ILE A 63 -7.17 5.19 -2.72
CA ILE A 63 -7.58 3.84 -3.12
C ILE A 63 -8.07 3.10 -1.87
N PRO A 64 -9.39 2.98 -1.66
CA PRO A 64 -9.96 2.11 -0.65
C PRO A 64 -9.66 0.65 -0.99
N GLY A 65 -9.46 -0.18 0.03
CA GLY A 65 -9.21 -1.60 -0.19
C GLY A 65 -9.22 -2.42 1.09
N GLU A 66 -8.83 -3.68 0.94
CA GLU A 66 -8.71 -4.61 2.05
C GLU A 66 -7.44 -5.44 1.87
N PHE A 67 -6.61 -5.54 2.91
CA PHE A 67 -5.61 -6.59 2.96
C PHE A 67 -6.30 -7.93 3.18
N ILE A 68 -5.95 -8.91 2.35
CA ILE A 68 -6.47 -10.27 2.45
C ILE A 68 -5.34 -11.24 2.80
N ASN A 69 -5.71 -12.30 3.51
CA ASN A 69 -4.80 -13.40 3.77
C ASN A 69 -4.77 -14.37 2.57
N VAL A 70 -3.59 -14.90 2.25
CA VAL A 70 -3.38 -15.91 1.22
C VAL A 70 -2.46 -17.00 1.76
N SER A 71 -2.33 -18.12 1.05
CA SER A 71 -1.36 -19.14 1.44
C SER A 71 0.06 -18.59 1.37
N ARG A 72 0.95 -19.04 2.27
CA ARG A 72 2.37 -18.63 2.25
C ARG A 72 3.08 -19.02 0.96
N GLU A 73 2.60 -20.04 0.26
CA GLU A 73 3.13 -20.42 -1.07
C GLU A 73 2.95 -19.29 -2.09
N LYS A 74 1.85 -18.51 -2.01
CA LYS A 74 1.62 -17.36 -2.90
C LYS A 74 2.72 -16.32 -2.82
N MET A 75 3.34 -16.15 -1.66
CA MET A 75 4.42 -15.17 -1.48
C MET A 75 5.68 -15.50 -2.28
N LYS A 76 5.87 -16.77 -2.66
CA LYS A 76 7.03 -17.23 -3.44
C LYS A 76 6.96 -16.85 -4.92
N GLU A 77 5.82 -16.33 -5.39
CA GLU A 77 5.65 -15.89 -6.78
C GLU A 77 6.38 -14.57 -7.10
N THR A 78 6.89 -13.86 -6.09
CA THR A 78 7.65 -12.61 -6.25
C THR A 78 8.97 -12.64 -5.47
N SER A 79 9.22 -11.67 -4.59
CA SER A 79 10.38 -11.63 -3.70
C SER A 79 9.98 -12.15 -2.32
N PRO A 80 10.19 -13.44 -2.01
CA PRO A 80 9.75 -14.05 -0.75
C PRO A 80 10.43 -13.44 0.48
N GLU A 81 11.58 -12.79 0.33
CA GLU A 81 12.34 -12.13 1.38
C GLU A 81 11.77 -10.77 1.81
N TRP A 82 10.87 -10.18 1.00
CA TRP A 82 10.27 -8.87 1.27
C TRP A 82 8.90 -9.00 1.98
N PRO A 83 8.42 -7.96 2.67
CA PRO A 83 7.09 -7.99 3.24
C PRO A 83 6.05 -7.81 2.13
N GLN A 84 4.93 -8.51 2.25
CA GLN A 84 3.92 -8.56 1.21
C GLN A 84 2.54 -8.26 1.79
N GLY A 85 1.82 -7.34 1.14
CA GLY A 85 0.41 -7.09 1.40
C GLY A 85 -0.40 -7.46 0.17
N PHE A 86 -1.24 -8.49 0.27
CA PHE A 86 -2.17 -8.85 -0.79
C PHE A 86 -3.44 -8.05 -0.60
N THR A 87 -3.87 -7.33 -1.64
CA THR A 87 -5.02 -6.44 -1.54
C THR A 87 -6.13 -6.87 -2.48
N LYS A 88 -7.36 -6.74 -2.00
CA LYS A 88 -8.56 -6.75 -2.82
C LYS A 88 -8.98 -5.29 -3.03
N LEU A 89 -9.04 -4.88 -4.29
CA LEU A 89 -9.40 -3.52 -4.69
C LEU A 89 -10.60 -3.58 -5.63
N ASP A 90 -11.60 -2.73 -5.38
CA ASP A 90 -12.70 -2.52 -6.33
C ASP A 90 -12.32 -1.42 -7.33
N VAL A 91 -11.28 -1.68 -8.13
CA VAL A 91 -10.73 -0.73 -9.11
C VAL A 91 -10.37 -1.48 -10.39
N ASN A 92 -10.54 -0.84 -11.54
CA ASN A 92 -10.01 -1.37 -12.80
C ASN A 92 -8.46 -1.33 -12.78
N ALA A 93 -7.82 -2.47 -13.02
CA ALA A 93 -6.37 -2.58 -12.98
C ALA A 93 -5.67 -1.63 -13.97
N LYS A 94 -6.24 -1.41 -15.17
CA LYS A 94 -5.65 -0.51 -16.17
C LYS A 94 -5.70 0.94 -15.69
N ASP A 95 -6.81 1.35 -15.10
CA ASP A 95 -6.99 2.71 -14.59
C ASP A 95 -6.06 2.97 -13.40
N LEU A 96 -5.87 1.97 -12.54
CA LEU A 96 -4.91 2.05 -11.45
C LEU A 96 -3.47 2.21 -11.96
N ILE A 97 -3.04 1.36 -12.89
CA ILE A 97 -1.66 1.36 -13.41
C ILE A 97 -1.36 2.66 -14.18
N SER A 98 -2.27 3.11 -15.03
CA SER A 98 -2.08 4.33 -15.83
C SER A 98 -2.29 5.61 -15.02
N GLY A 99 -3.14 5.55 -13.99
CA GLY A 99 -3.51 6.69 -13.17
C GLY A 99 -2.51 7.04 -12.08
N LEU A 100 -1.70 6.09 -11.60
CA LEU A 100 -0.77 6.33 -10.51
C LEU A 100 0.44 7.19 -10.92
N GLY A 101 0.66 8.30 -10.22
CA GLY A 101 1.81 9.19 -10.44
C GLY A 101 3.12 8.70 -9.81
N GLY A 102 3.32 7.39 -9.66
CA GLY A 102 4.51 6.80 -9.05
C GLY A 102 4.35 5.31 -8.71
N ASN A 103 5.46 4.64 -8.39
CA ASN A 103 5.51 3.21 -8.09
C ASN A 103 5.31 2.85 -6.59
N HIS A 104 5.08 3.85 -5.73
CA HIS A 104 4.91 3.66 -4.28
C HIS A 104 3.56 4.21 -3.83
N LEU A 105 2.91 3.45 -2.94
CA LEU A 105 1.72 3.85 -2.19
C LEU A 105 2.03 3.85 -0.70
N HIS A 106 1.26 4.60 0.08
CA HIS A 106 1.21 4.49 1.53
C HIS A 106 -0.11 3.87 1.92
N ALA A 107 -0.09 2.91 2.83
CA ALA A 107 -1.30 2.25 3.33
C ALA A 107 -1.47 2.56 4.83
N VAL A 108 -2.72 2.69 5.26
CA VAL A 108 -3.14 2.74 6.67
C VAL A 108 -4.34 1.83 6.87
N TYR A 109 -4.48 1.24 8.05
CA TYR A 109 -5.66 0.43 8.40
C TYR A 109 -6.85 1.31 8.76
N GLY A 110 -8.01 0.99 8.19
CA GLY A 110 -9.26 1.74 8.31
C GLY A 110 -9.61 2.52 7.05
N ASN A 111 -10.84 3.01 7.00
CA ASN A 111 -11.34 3.90 5.96
C ASN A 111 -11.09 5.36 6.33
N TYR A 112 -10.25 6.04 5.55
CA TYR A 112 -9.92 7.46 5.71
C TYR A 112 -10.16 8.26 4.42
N VAL A 113 -11.06 7.78 3.56
CA VAL A 113 -11.29 8.37 2.24
C VAL A 113 -11.80 9.81 2.38
N GLU A 114 -12.77 10.04 3.27
CA GLU A 114 -13.37 11.35 3.47
C GLU A 114 -12.40 12.31 4.17
N GLU A 115 -11.63 11.85 5.15
CA GLU A 115 -10.61 12.64 5.83
C GLU A 115 -9.51 13.10 4.85
N LEU A 116 -9.09 12.22 3.94
CA LEU A 116 -8.11 12.57 2.91
C LEU A 116 -8.67 13.53 1.86
N LYS A 117 -9.95 13.37 1.47
CA LYS A 117 -10.64 14.32 0.58
C LYS A 117 -10.75 15.70 1.24
N GLU A 118 -11.15 15.76 2.50
CA GLU A 118 -11.27 17.01 3.25
C GLU A 118 -9.91 17.69 3.41
N TYR A 119 -8.87 16.93 3.76
CA TYR A 119 -7.50 17.45 3.79
C TYR A 119 -7.09 18.04 2.43
N CYS A 120 -7.36 17.31 1.34
CA CYS A 120 -7.08 17.78 -0.02
C CYS A 120 -7.80 19.10 -0.33
N ASN A 121 -9.09 19.18 -0.01
CA ASN A 121 -9.91 20.37 -0.19
C ASN A 121 -9.33 21.58 0.56
N LEU A 122 -9.01 21.42 1.85
CA LEU A 122 -8.41 22.47 2.68
C LEU A 122 -7.05 22.96 2.14
N MET A 123 -6.27 22.06 1.54
CA MET A 123 -4.94 22.36 1.02
C MET A 123 -4.93 22.78 -0.46
N GLY A 124 -6.10 22.81 -1.13
CA GLY A 124 -6.19 23.08 -2.57
C GLY A 124 -5.50 22.03 -3.44
N ILE A 125 -5.48 20.77 -2.99
CA ILE A 125 -4.89 19.62 -3.69
C ILE A 125 -6.02 18.83 -4.34
N GLU A 126 -5.92 18.58 -5.65
CA GLU A 126 -6.88 17.72 -6.35
C GLU A 126 -6.80 16.29 -5.78
N SER A 127 -7.93 15.72 -5.34
CA SER A 127 -8.01 14.32 -4.91
C SER A 127 -8.79 13.48 -5.91
N ARG A 128 -8.26 12.31 -6.27
CA ARG A 128 -8.96 11.29 -7.07
C ARG A 128 -9.13 10.02 -6.25
N VAL A 129 -10.38 9.65 -5.99
CA VAL A 129 -10.72 8.34 -5.43
C VAL A 129 -10.85 7.33 -6.57
N PHE A 130 -10.09 6.24 -6.51
CA PHE A 130 -10.18 5.16 -7.46
C PHE A 130 -11.30 4.18 -7.07
N SER A 131 -12.16 3.85 -8.02
CA SER A 131 -13.21 2.85 -7.88
C SER A 131 -13.50 2.17 -9.23
N ARG A 132 -14.30 1.10 -9.23
CA ARG A 132 -14.70 0.41 -10.45
C ARG A 132 -15.56 1.27 -11.38
N ASN A 133 -16.25 2.27 -10.83
CA ASN A 133 -17.15 3.16 -11.55
C ASN A 133 -16.54 4.54 -11.84
N THR A 134 -15.22 4.72 -11.67
CA THR A 134 -14.53 5.94 -12.13
C THR A 134 -14.43 5.93 -13.67
N LEU A 135 -15.57 6.03 -14.35
CA LEU A 135 -15.66 6.42 -15.76
C LEU A 135 -15.65 7.95 -15.81
N ASP A 136 -14.77 8.47 -16.66
CA ASP A 136 -14.58 9.87 -17.09
C ASP A 136 -15.66 10.87 -16.64
N THR A 137 -15.38 11.61 -15.55
CA THR A 137 -15.93 12.96 -15.38
C THR A 137 -14.93 13.95 -15.98
N ASN A 138 -14.81 13.96 -17.30
CA ASN A 138 -14.17 15.03 -18.07
C ASN A 138 -14.85 15.07 -19.46
N GLU A 139 -16.01 15.71 -19.50
CA GLU A 139 -16.41 16.54 -20.66
C GLU A 139 -15.82 17.93 -20.49
#